data_AF-A0A0A9YGM1-F1
#
_entry.id   AF-A0A0A9YGM1-F1
#
_cell.length_a   1.000
_cell.length_b   1.000
_cell.length_c   1.000
_cell.angle_alpha   90.00
_cell.angle_beta   90.00
_cell.angle_gamma   90.00
#
_symmetry.space_group_name_H-M   'P 1'
#
loop_
_entity.id
_entity.type
_entity.pdbx_description
1 polymer ?
#
loop_
_entity_poly.entity_id
_entity_poly.type
_entity_poly.pdbx_seq_one_letter_code
_entity_poly.pdbx_strand_id
1 'polypeptide(L)'
;GIGQTAFDGAKGVAYCTIRPRDAHGTQLHSEAIVVPNITSHLPTSRVPNTFIRSCTGFQLADPQFWKPGPIEFLLGADLFAVVWNGTSTPLGSSQARLFSTLFGEVVLGRVGETDNVTTNTFFSIDKA
;
A
#
# COMPACT_ATOMS: atom_id res chain seq x y z
N GLY A 1 -11.81 -6.68 -1.49
CA GLY A 1 -12.04 -7.99 -0.86
C GLY A 1 -12.26 -9.00 -1.96
N ILE A 2 -11.57 -10.13 -1.92
CA ILE A 2 -11.92 -11.26 -2.79
C ILE A 2 -13.14 -11.89 -2.11
N GLY A 3 -14.29 -11.88 -2.80
CA GLY A 3 -15.53 -12.45 -2.29
C GLY A 3 -15.31 -13.88 -1.83
N GLN A 4 -15.99 -14.30 -0.77
CA GLN A 4 -15.79 -15.55 -0.01
C GLN A 4 -15.87 -16.82 -0.87
N THR A 5 -14.83 -17.05 -1.66
CA THR A 5 -14.57 -18.26 -2.41
C THR A 5 -13.28 -18.81 -1.82
N ALA A 6 -13.35 -20.06 -1.35
CA ALA A 6 -12.18 -20.72 -0.80
C ALA A 6 -11.07 -20.71 -1.85
N PHE A 7 -9.92 -20.11 -1.51
CA PHE A 7 -8.76 -20.12 -2.38
C PHE A 7 -8.10 -21.50 -2.27
N ASP A 8 -8.18 -22.29 -3.34
CA ASP A 8 -7.65 -23.67 -3.42
C ASP A 8 -6.12 -23.76 -3.20
N GLY A 9 -5.42 -22.62 -3.23
CA GLY A 9 -3.99 -22.53 -2.94
C GLY A 9 -3.62 -22.21 -1.49
N ALA A 10 -4.58 -22.07 -0.57
CA ALA A 10 -4.31 -21.75 0.83
C ALA A 10 -3.59 -22.92 1.53
N LYS A 11 -2.55 -22.60 2.31
CA LYS A 11 -1.77 -23.55 3.12
C LYS A 11 -2.22 -23.60 4.57
N GLY A 12 -3.03 -22.64 5.00
CA GLY A 12 -3.56 -22.57 6.35
C GLY A 12 -3.94 -21.15 6.72
N VAL A 13 -4.14 -20.96 8.02
CA VAL A 13 -4.50 -19.70 8.65
C VAL A 13 -3.47 -19.38 9.75
N ALA A 14 -3.12 -18.11 9.87
CA ALA A 14 -2.27 -17.57 10.93
C ALA A 14 -3.00 -16.44 11.67
N TYR A 15 -2.93 -16.44 13.00
CA TYR A 15 -3.39 -15.33 13.81
C TYR A 15 -2.24 -14.36 14.01
N CYS A 16 -2.41 -13.12 13.54
CA CYS A 16 -1.36 -12.12 13.49
C CYS A 16 -1.64 -10.99 14.47
N THR A 17 -0.59 -10.57 15.18
CA THR A 17 -0.56 -9.31 15.92
C THR A 17 0.37 -8.35 15.19
N ILE A 18 -0.18 -7.23 14.72
CA ILE A 18 0.51 -6.24 13.91
C ILE A 18 0.71 -4.99 14.76
N ARG A 19 1.95 -4.49 14.79
CA ARG A 19 2.36 -3.36 15.64
C ARG A 19 3.14 -2.34 14.81
N PRO A 20 2.85 -1.03 14.96
CA PRO A 20 3.70 0.02 14.40
C PRO A 20 5.08 0.05 15.05
N ARG A 21 6.10 0.37 14.26
CA ARG A 21 7.48 0.43 14.74
C ARG A 21 7.62 1.37 15.93
N ASP A 22 6.99 2.54 15.85
CA ASP A 22 7.23 3.67 16.75
C ASP A 22 6.08 3.91 17.76
N ALA A 23 5.05 3.05 17.77
CA ALA A 23 3.90 3.17 18.68
C ALA A 23 3.70 1.88 19.49
N HIS A 24 4.27 1.84 20.70
CA HIS A 24 4.22 0.66 21.58
C HIS A 24 2.83 0.34 22.14
N GLY A 25 1.90 1.30 22.14
CA GLY A 25 0.54 1.13 22.67
C GLY A 25 -0.49 0.58 21.67
N THR A 26 -0.18 0.58 20.37
CA THR A 26 -1.16 0.21 19.34
C THR A 26 -0.87 -1.18 18.79
N GLN A 27 -1.89 -2.04 18.81
CA GLN A 27 -1.83 -3.38 18.24
C GLN A 27 -3.11 -3.64 17.45
N LEU A 28 -2.93 -4.25 16.27
CA LEU A 28 -4.02 -4.75 15.45
C LEU A 28 -3.98 -6.26 15.47
N HIS A 29 -5.14 -6.89 15.55
CA HIS A 29 -5.27 -8.35 15.47
C HIS A 29 -6.03 -8.69 14.19
N SER A 30 -5.51 -9.66 13.45
CA SER A 30 -6.16 -10.12 12.21
C SER A 30 -5.83 -11.58 11.94
N GLU A 31 -6.72 -12.23 11.20
CA GLU A 31 -6.55 -13.57 10.68
C GLU A 31 -6.00 -13.48 9.26
N ALA A 32 -4.85 -14.11 9.01
CA ALA A 32 -4.18 -14.11 7.72
C ALA A 32 -4.26 -15.50 7.08
N ILE A 33 -4.58 -15.54 5.78
CA ILE A 33 -4.51 -16.76 4.99
C ILE A 33 -3.08 -16.93 4.49
N VAL A 34 -2.47 -18.08 4.78
CA VAL A 34 -1.13 -18.40 4.31
C VAL A 34 -1.20 -18.94 2.89
N VAL A 35 -0.49 -18.31 1.95
CA VAL A 35 -0.41 -18.74 0.54
C VAL A 35 1.06 -18.88 0.11
N PRO A 36 1.38 -19.71 -0.91
CA PRO A 36 2.76 -19.86 -1.38
C PRO A 36 3.39 -18.58 -1.91
N ASN A 37 2.60 -17.74 -2.58
CA ASN A 37 3.01 -16.45 -3.11
C ASN A 37 1.81 -15.50 -3.09
N ILE A 38 1.99 -14.25 -2.65
CA ILE A 38 0.94 -13.22 -2.65
C ILE A 38 0.87 -12.54 -4.03
N THR A 39 2.00 -12.05 -4.52
CA THR A 39 2.16 -11.42 -5.83
C THR A 39 3.52 -11.77 -6.44
N SER A 40 3.74 -11.42 -7.69
CA SER A 40 5.10 -11.23 -8.21
C SER A 40 5.82 -10.10 -7.47
N HIS A 41 7.11 -9.90 -7.73
CA HIS A 41 7.82 -8.75 -7.17
C HIS A 41 7.16 -7.42 -7.50
N LEU A 42 7.02 -6.56 -6.50
CA LEU A 42 6.50 -5.22 -6.62
C LEU A 42 7.51 -4.19 -6.06
N PRO A 43 7.57 -2.98 -6.65
CA PRO A 43 7.05 -2.65 -7.98
C PRO A 43 7.70 -3.51 -9.08
N THR A 44 7.01 -3.72 -10.20
CA THR A 44 7.53 -4.53 -11.32
C THR A 44 8.76 -3.93 -11.99
N SER A 45 8.94 -2.61 -11.83
CA SER A 45 10.12 -1.87 -12.23
C SER A 45 10.57 -0.95 -11.10
N ARG A 46 11.87 -0.66 -11.05
CA ARG A 46 12.44 0.23 -10.03
C ARG A 46 11.92 1.66 -10.21
N VAL A 47 11.50 2.29 -9.12
CA VAL A 47 11.11 3.71 -9.13
C VAL A 47 12.36 4.59 -9.33
N PRO A 48 12.29 5.67 -10.15
CA PRO A 48 13.45 6.53 -10.41
C PRO A 48 14.09 7.12 -9.16
N ASN A 49 15.42 7.10 -9.07
CA ASN A 49 16.16 7.64 -7.91
C ASN A 49 15.86 9.12 -7.65
N THR A 50 15.57 9.89 -8.69
CA THR A 50 15.17 11.30 -8.58
C THR A 50 13.90 11.47 -7.75
N PHE A 51 12.92 10.58 -7.94
CA PHE A 51 11.70 10.56 -7.15
C PHE A 51 11.97 10.10 -5.72
N ILE A 52 12.78 9.05 -5.52
CA ILE A 52 13.13 8.54 -4.17
C ILE A 52 13.72 9.65 -3.30
N ARG A 53 14.55 10.54 -3.88
CA ARG A 53 15.11 11.69 -3.17
C ARG A 53 14.04 12.62 -2.61
N SER A 54 12.90 12.77 -3.29
CA SER A 54 11.77 13.58 -2.78
C SER A 54 11.10 12.97 -1.55
N CYS A 55 11.24 11.67 -1.34
CA CYS A 55 10.77 10.98 -0.13
C CYS A 55 11.74 11.06 1.05
N THR A 56 12.90 11.69 0.89
CA THR A 56 13.91 11.79 1.97
C THR A 56 13.36 12.59 3.13
N GLY A 57 13.50 12.06 4.36
CA GLY A 57 13.05 12.72 5.58
C GLY A 57 11.63 12.33 6.03
N PHE A 58 10.87 11.62 5.19
CA PHE A 58 9.59 11.04 5.61
C PHE A 58 9.80 9.67 6.25
N GLN A 59 9.03 9.37 7.29
CA GLN A 59 8.98 8.04 7.89
C GLN A 59 8.09 7.14 7.04
N LEU A 60 8.67 6.48 6.04
CA LEU A 60 7.94 5.60 5.13
C LEU A 60 7.53 4.30 5.83
N ALA A 61 6.30 3.85 5.58
CA ALA A 61 5.81 2.55 6.07
C ALA A 61 6.59 1.38 5.46
N ASP A 62 6.99 1.51 4.19
CA ASP A 62 7.93 0.63 3.52
C ASP A 62 9.15 1.45 3.03
N PRO A 63 10.28 1.42 3.75
CA PRO A 63 11.50 2.14 3.37
C PRO A 63 12.11 1.69 2.03
N GLN A 64 11.65 0.56 1.48
CA GLN A 64 12.16 -0.05 0.27
C GLN A 64 11.11 -0.17 -0.84
N PHE A 65 9.99 0.56 -0.73
CA PHE A 65 8.88 0.55 -1.70
C PHE A 65 9.29 0.79 -3.18
N TRP A 66 10.45 1.41 -3.40
CA TRP A 66 10.98 1.72 -4.73
C TRP A 66 11.61 0.52 -5.45
N LYS A 67 11.87 -0.58 -4.73
CA LYS A 67 12.66 -1.72 -5.20
C LYS A 67 11.77 -2.91 -5.51
N PRO A 68 11.92 -3.57 -6.68
CA PRO A 68 11.24 -4.84 -6.89
C PRO A 68 11.58 -5.82 -5.76
N GLY A 69 10.56 -6.29 -5.05
CA GLY A 69 10.69 -7.23 -3.96
C GLY A 69 9.39 -8.00 -3.70
N PRO A 70 9.45 -9.12 -2.98
CA PRO A 70 8.26 -9.90 -2.64
C PRO A 70 7.36 -9.12 -1.66
N ILE A 71 6.06 -9.35 -1.75
CA ILE A 71 5.11 -8.92 -0.71
C ILE A 71 5.01 -10.04 0.32
N GLU A 72 5.36 -9.72 1.56
CA GLU A 72 5.32 -10.67 2.69
C GLU A 72 3.97 -10.69 3.41
N PHE A 73 3.24 -9.57 3.36
CA PHE A 73 1.96 -9.43 4.04
C PHE A 73 1.03 -8.49 3.27
N LEU A 74 -0.20 -8.94 3.00
CA LEU A 74 -1.23 -8.14 2.35
C LEU A 74 -2.31 -7.79 3.37
N LEU A 75 -2.43 -6.50 3.71
CA LEU A 75 -3.45 -6.04 4.64
C LEU A 75 -4.83 -6.06 3.98
N GLY A 76 -5.79 -6.70 4.66
CA GLY A 76 -7.18 -6.72 4.23
C GLY A 76 -7.90 -5.39 4.44
N ALA A 77 -9.09 -5.28 3.84
CA ALA A 77 -9.93 -4.09 3.96
C ALA A 77 -10.54 -3.92 5.36
N ASP A 78 -10.59 -5.00 6.14
CA ASP A 78 -10.96 -5.03 7.55
C ASP A 78 -10.06 -4.12 8.40
N LEU A 79 -8.76 -4.05 8.07
CA LEU A 79 -7.80 -3.19 8.77
C LEU A 79 -7.67 -1.79 8.15
N PHE A 80 -8.13 -1.59 6.92
CA PHE A 80 -7.87 -0.36 6.16
C PHE A 80 -8.34 0.90 6.91
N ALA A 81 -9.56 0.89 7.45
CA ALA A 81 -10.14 2.05 8.13
C ALA A 81 -9.38 2.45 9.41
N VAL A 82 -8.68 1.50 10.05
CA VAL A 82 -7.89 1.75 11.28
C VAL A 82 -6.45 2.13 10.95
N VAL A 83 -5.91 1.59 9.85
CA VAL A 83 -4.55 1.88 9.40
C VAL A 83 -4.45 3.25 8.74
N TRP A 84 -5.51 3.72 8.08
CA TRP A 84 -5.52 4.96 7.32
C TRP A 84 -5.81 6.20 8.19
N ASN A 85 -4.90 7.17 8.22
CA ASN A 85 -5.07 8.38 9.04
C ASN A 85 -5.82 9.52 8.31
N GLY A 86 -6.18 9.35 7.03
CA GLY A 86 -6.95 10.34 6.27
C GLY A 86 -6.16 11.55 5.74
N THR A 87 -4.93 11.76 6.20
CA THR A 87 -4.08 12.85 5.73
C THR A 87 -3.33 12.46 4.46
N SER A 88 -3.29 13.38 3.49
CA SER A 88 -2.45 13.25 2.30
C SER A 88 -1.67 14.53 2.06
N THR A 89 -0.39 14.42 1.71
CA THR A 89 0.46 15.57 1.37
C THR A 89 1.03 15.40 -0.04
N PRO A 90 1.07 16.48 -0.85
CA PRO A 90 1.71 16.45 -2.16
C PRO A 90 3.20 16.11 -2.07
N LEU A 91 3.69 15.26 -2.98
CA LEU A 91 5.09 14.86 -3.03
C LEU A 91 5.80 15.52 -4.23
N GLY A 92 6.46 16.65 -3.96
CA GLY A 92 7.14 17.44 -4.99
C GLY A 92 6.19 17.90 -6.11
N SER A 93 6.68 17.86 -7.35
CA SER A 93 5.90 18.19 -8.57
C SER A 93 5.21 16.98 -9.21
N SER A 94 5.28 15.81 -8.58
CA SER A 94 4.66 14.58 -9.11
C SER A 94 3.15 14.57 -8.88
N GLN A 95 2.44 13.66 -9.56
CA GLN A 95 1.05 13.33 -9.21
C GLN A 95 0.96 12.34 -8.03
N ALA A 96 2.10 11.96 -7.44
CA ALA A 96 2.13 11.14 -6.25
C ALA A 96 1.91 11.99 -4.99
N ARG A 97 1.38 11.33 -3.97
CA ARG A 97 1.14 11.88 -2.65
C ARG A 97 1.61 10.90 -1.60
N LEU A 98 2.01 11.45 -0.46
CA LEU A 98 2.21 10.69 0.75
C LEU A 98 0.88 10.61 1.48
N PHE A 99 0.50 9.43 1.89
CA PHE A 99 -0.67 9.20 2.72
C PHE A 99 -0.21 8.66 4.06
N SER A 100 -0.64 9.30 5.13
CA SER A 100 -0.24 8.91 6.46
C SER A 100 -1.03 7.66 6.88
N THR A 101 -0.29 6.68 7.37
CA THR A 101 -0.87 5.49 7.98
C THR A 101 -0.33 5.31 9.39
N LEU A 102 -0.95 4.41 10.13
CA LEU A 102 -0.47 3.96 11.43
C LEU A 102 0.99 3.44 11.36
N PHE A 103 1.46 2.96 10.21
CA PHE A 103 2.80 2.39 10.04
C PHE A 103 3.84 3.37 9.47
N GLY A 104 3.43 4.61 9.17
CA GLY A 104 4.23 5.60 8.44
C GLY A 104 3.56 6.03 7.14
N GLU A 105 4.27 6.85 6.37
CA GLU A 105 3.79 7.37 5.09
C GLU A 105 3.87 6.30 3.99
N VAL A 106 2.78 6.14 3.24
CA VAL A 106 2.76 5.34 2.01
C VAL A 106 2.70 6.26 0.79
N VAL A 107 3.43 5.91 -0.26
CA VAL A 107 3.41 6.66 -1.52
C VAL A 107 2.33 6.10 -2.42
N LEU A 108 1.38 6.94 -2.83
CA LEU A 108 0.36 6.58 -3.82
C LEU A 108 0.31 7.62 -4.93
N GLY A 109 0.03 7.15 -6.15
CA GLY A 109 -0.13 7.99 -7.33
C GLY A 109 0.98 7.78 -8.34
N ARG A 110 0.95 8.59 -9.40
CA ARG A 110 1.80 8.39 -10.57
C ARG A 110 3.19 8.99 -10.36
N VAL A 111 4.21 8.16 -10.62
CA VAL A 111 5.62 8.53 -10.57
C VAL A 111 6.20 8.47 -11.98
N GLY A 112 6.53 9.62 -12.55
CA GLY A 112 7.05 9.75 -13.92
C GLY A 112 6.67 11.08 -14.56
N GLU A 113 7.36 11.45 -15.64
CA GLU A 113 7.01 12.64 -16.41
C GLU A 113 5.62 12.50 -17.04
N THR A 114 4.94 13.63 -17.15
CA THR A 114 3.71 13.79 -17.90
C THR A 114 4.01 13.62 -19.39
N ASP A 115 4.26 12.38 -19.83
CA ASP A 115 3.69 12.02 -21.11
C ASP A 115 2.19 12.24 -20.95
N ASN A 116 1.56 12.89 -21.93
CA ASN A 116 0.13 13.17 -21.99
C ASN A 116 -0.66 11.85 -22.16
N VAL A 117 -0.39 10.85 -21.33
CA VAL A 117 -1.16 9.62 -21.21
C VAL A 117 -2.48 10.03 -20.57
N THR A 118 -3.52 10.03 -21.40
CA THR A 118 -4.88 10.28 -20.98
C THR A 118 -5.32 9.12 -20.09
N THR A 119 -5.46 9.36 -18.79
CA THR A 119 -6.08 8.38 -17.89
C THR A 119 -7.60 8.55 -18.00
N ASN A 120 -8.29 7.56 -18.55
CA ASN A 120 -9.75 7.56 -18.57
C ASN A 120 -10.27 7.13 -17.20
N THR A 121 -11.02 8.00 -16.54
CA THR A 121 -11.72 7.67 -15.29
C THR A 121 -13.22 7.58 -15.60
N PHE A 122 -13.80 6.40 -15.38
CA PHE A 122 -15.24 6.21 -15.48
C PHE A 122 -15.88 6.51 -14.12
N PHE A 123 -16.85 7.41 -14.11
CA PHE A 123 -17.71 7.66 -12.95
C PHE A 123 -19.16 7.51 -13.39
N SER A 124 -19.89 6.58 -12.78
CA SER A 124 -21.34 6.45 -12.98
C SER A 124 -22.04 7.10 -11.78
N ILE A 125 -22.94 8.05 -12.05
CA ILE A 125 -23.96 8.47 -11.10
C ILE A 125 -25.21 7.69 -11.48
N ASP A 126 -25.63 6.77 -10.62
CA ASP A 126 -26.99 6.29 -10.65
C ASP A 126 -27.86 7.41 -10.07
N LYS A 127 -28.69 8.02 -10.92
CA LYS A 127 -29.73 8.94 -10.46
C LYS A 127 -30.78 8.14 -9.68
N ALA A 128 -31.05 8.56 -8.45
CA ALA A 128 -32.18 8.09 -7.66
C ALA A 128 -33.52 8.46 -8.30
#